data_AF-W2Z5K7-F1
#
_entry.id   AF-W2Z5K7-F1
#
_cell.length_a   1.000
_cell.length_b   1.000
_cell.length_c   1.000
_cell.angle_alpha   90.00
_cell.angle_beta   90.00
_cell.angle_gamma   90.00
#
_symmetry.space_group_name_H-M   'P 1'
#
loop_
_entity.id
_entity.type
_entity.pdbx_description
1 polymer ?
#
loop_
_entity_poly.entity_id
_entity_poly.type
_entity_poly.pdbx_seq_one_letter_code
_entity_poly.pdbx_strand_id
1 'polypeptide(L)'
;MSVLRSRAVYAAAVCAAVCLLATHETEAYKTFQRKVPNGGNVPGVEAIGHERAGGGPNNDFGLDFIEAMFKWTKTFCEKDSDGDGQTNGQELGDPCCEFEFRANEKVRWTEGVSHPGDPALKSDPKLWEGIVCGADAVEPEAPKVAEPVATEAVTEAEATGPEAVAEKEIEKKEETVLQAAVQGEAGTQQEKKLTAGAPALHASVMLSAIALTVMAIYVVVMRSGRRSRSLPIFRQQRRGPK
;
A
#
# COMPACT_ATOMS: atom_id res chain seq x y z
N MET A 1 -27.48 11.79 45.14
CA MET A 1 -27.85 11.45 43.74
C MET A 1 -27.23 12.42 42.71
N SER A 2 -27.30 13.75 42.88
CA SER A 2 -26.74 14.74 41.92
C SER A 2 -25.27 14.45 41.50
N VAL A 3 -24.36 14.27 42.46
CA VAL A 3 -22.92 14.06 42.19
C VAL A 3 -22.60 12.81 41.36
N LEU A 4 -23.41 11.74 41.43
CA LEU A 4 -23.21 10.57 40.57
C LEU A 4 -23.58 10.88 39.11
N ARG A 5 -24.62 11.68 38.88
CA ARG A 5 -25.03 12.11 37.53
C ARG A 5 -23.93 12.97 36.88
N SER A 6 -23.35 13.91 37.62
CA SER A 6 -22.23 14.72 37.13
C SER A 6 -20.99 13.90 36.74
N ARG A 7 -20.66 12.85 37.49
CA ARG A 7 -19.51 11.97 37.19
C ARG A 7 -19.76 11.07 35.98
N ALA A 8 -20.99 10.59 35.80
CA ALA A 8 -21.39 9.83 34.60
C ALA A 8 -21.35 10.70 33.33
N VAL A 9 -21.83 11.95 33.41
CA VAL A 9 -21.75 12.92 32.30
C VAL A 9 -20.29 13.24 31.94
N TYR A 10 -19.42 13.45 32.93
CA TYR A 10 -17.99 13.69 32.68
C TYR A 10 -17.29 12.49 32.03
N ALA A 11 -17.60 11.26 32.48
CA ALA A 11 -17.05 10.04 31.88
C ALA A 11 -17.53 9.86 30.43
N ALA A 12 -18.83 10.08 30.17
CA ALA A 12 -19.39 10.02 28.82
C ALA A 12 -18.78 11.07 27.87
N ALA A 13 -18.58 12.30 28.35
CA ALA A 13 -17.92 13.36 27.58
C ALA A 13 -16.46 13.04 27.23
N VAL A 14 -15.70 12.47 28.19
CA VAL A 14 -14.32 12.02 27.95
C VAL A 14 -14.28 10.84 26.98
N CYS A 15 -15.17 9.85 27.10
CA CYS A 15 -15.27 8.76 26.13
C CYS A 15 -15.61 9.26 24.73
N ALA A 16 -16.59 10.17 24.59
CA ALA A 16 -16.94 10.75 23.30
C ALA A 16 -15.76 11.51 22.65
N ALA A 17 -15.02 12.30 23.44
CA ALA A 17 -13.83 12.99 22.97
C ALA A 17 -12.71 12.02 22.53
N VAL A 18 -12.53 10.88 23.21
CA VAL A 18 -11.56 9.86 22.82
C VAL A 18 -11.99 9.13 21.54
N CYS A 19 -13.27 8.80 21.37
CA CYS A 19 -13.78 8.18 20.15
C CYS A 19 -13.65 9.10 18.92
N LEU A 20 -13.80 10.42 19.08
CA LEU A 20 -13.60 11.41 18.02
C LEU A 20 -12.14 11.56 17.56
N LEU A 21 -11.17 11.10 18.36
CA LEU A 21 -9.74 11.12 18.04
C LEU A 21 -9.24 9.81 17.40
N ALA A 22 -10.11 8.82 17.20
CA ALA A 22 -9.74 7.48 16.72
C ALA A 22 -9.87 7.27 15.20
N THR A 23 -10.12 8.32 14.42
CA THR A 23 -10.32 8.23 12.95
C THR A 23 -8.98 8.16 12.20
N HIS A 24 -8.32 6.99 12.23
CA HIS A 24 -7.00 6.77 11.62
C HIS A 24 -6.99 5.95 10.31
N GLU A 25 -8.16 5.54 9.82
CA GLU A 25 -8.31 4.59 8.69
C GLU A 25 -7.88 5.16 7.32
N THR A 26 -8.02 6.48 7.08
CA THR A 26 -7.94 7.07 5.73
C THR A 26 -6.52 7.16 5.14
N GLU A 27 -5.48 7.17 5.97
CA GLU A 27 -4.08 7.30 5.50
C GLU A 27 -3.45 5.95 5.13
N ALA A 28 -4.02 4.84 5.60
CA ALA A 28 -3.54 3.50 5.28
C ALA A 28 -3.76 3.17 3.79
N TYR A 29 -4.99 3.33 3.29
CA TYR A 29 -5.34 3.01 1.90
C TYR A 29 -4.58 3.84 0.87
N LYS A 30 -4.48 5.17 1.09
CA LYS A 30 -3.65 6.07 0.26
C LYS A 30 -2.17 5.66 0.22
N THR A 31 -1.68 4.98 1.24
CA THR A 31 -0.29 4.50 1.26
C THR A 31 -0.06 3.33 0.29
N PHE A 32 -1.08 2.54 -0.04
CA PHE A 32 -0.99 1.52 -1.10
C PHE A 32 -1.09 2.12 -2.50
N GLN A 33 -1.99 3.08 -2.72
CA GLN A 33 -2.06 3.83 -3.99
C GLN A 33 -0.73 4.50 -4.36
N ARG A 34 -0.02 5.10 -3.39
CA ARG A 34 1.31 5.72 -3.62
C ARG A 34 2.45 4.72 -3.86
N LYS A 35 2.25 3.43 -3.60
CA LYS A 35 3.27 2.38 -3.80
C LYS A 35 3.33 1.85 -5.23
N VAL A 36 2.39 2.26 -6.08
CA VAL A 36 2.35 1.95 -7.52
C VAL A 36 2.31 3.27 -8.29
N PRO A 37 2.90 3.35 -9.50
CA PRO A 37 2.82 4.55 -10.32
C PRO A 37 1.35 4.86 -10.65
N ASN A 38 1.00 6.15 -10.72
CA ASN A 38 -0.37 6.64 -10.99
C ASN A 38 -1.53 6.00 -10.17
N GLY A 39 -1.28 5.27 -9.07
CA GLY A 39 -2.30 4.45 -8.40
C GLY A 39 -3.48 5.19 -7.75
N GLY A 40 -3.45 6.52 -7.70
CA GLY A 40 -4.56 7.40 -7.31
C GLY A 40 -5.01 8.36 -8.43
N ASN A 41 -4.57 8.12 -9.67
CA ASN A 41 -4.77 8.97 -10.84
C ASN A 41 -5.43 8.19 -12.01
N VAL A 42 -5.87 6.96 -11.79
CA VAL A 42 -6.61 6.18 -12.80
C VAL A 42 -8.07 6.69 -12.87
N PRO A 43 -8.59 7.06 -14.06
CA PRO A 43 -9.90 7.70 -14.20
C PRO A 43 -11.06 6.86 -13.64
N GLY A 44 -11.81 7.43 -12.68
CA GLY A 44 -13.00 6.80 -12.10
C GLY A 44 -12.72 5.68 -11.08
N VAL A 45 -11.46 5.45 -10.72
CA VAL A 45 -11.02 4.32 -9.87
C VAL A 45 -10.58 4.82 -8.51
N GLU A 46 -11.34 4.49 -7.47
CA GLU A 46 -10.99 4.81 -6.07
C GLU A 46 -10.09 3.72 -5.41
N ALA A 47 -10.18 2.47 -5.86
CA ALA A 47 -9.45 1.34 -5.26
C ALA A 47 -8.93 0.35 -6.32
N ILE A 48 -7.83 0.70 -6.99
CA ILE A 48 -7.25 -0.01 -8.15
C ILE A 48 -6.95 -1.51 -7.96
N GLY A 49 -6.67 -1.95 -6.73
CA GLY A 49 -6.44 -3.36 -6.40
C GLY A 49 -7.69 -4.14 -5.99
N HIS A 50 -8.90 -3.65 -6.30
CA HIS A 50 -10.17 -4.21 -5.85
C HIS A 50 -11.27 -4.13 -6.93
N GLU A 51 -12.20 -5.08 -6.92
CA GLU A 51 -13.35 -5.14 -7.84
C GLU A 51 -14.37 -3.98 -7.68
N ARG A 52 -14.23 -3.13 -6.65
CA ARG A 52 -15.25 -2.16 -6.25
C ARG A 52 -14.59 -0.86 -5.77
N ALA A 53 -15.18 0.28 -6.13
CA ALA A 53 -14.64 1.61 -5.84
C ALA A 53 -14.24 1.82 -4.36
N GLY A 54 -15.11 1.48 -3.41
CA GLY A 54 -14.81 1.60 -1.97
C GLY A 54 -13.99 0.44 -1.36
N GLY A 55 -13.36 -0.39 -2.19
CA GLY A 55 -12.73 -1.65 -1.78
C GLY A 55 -13.69 -2.85 -1.75
N GLY A 56 -13.12 -4.05 -1.67
CA GLY A 56 -13.86 -5.32 -1.77
C GLY A 56 -12.91 -6.51 -1.88
N PRO A 57 -13.32 -7.61 -2.54
CA PRO A 57 -12.37 -8.61 -3.03
C PRO A 57 -11.27 -7.96 -3.89
N ASN A 58 -10.09 -8.56 -3.90
CA ASN A 58 -9.03 -8.14 -4.80
C ASN A 58 -9.33 -8.60 -6.22
N ASN A 59 -9.08 -7.72 -7.19
CA ASN A 59 -8.93 -8.12 -8.59
C ASN A 59 -7.54 -8.75 -8.80
N ASP A 60 -7.26 -9.27 -9.99
CA ASP A 60 -6.01 -9.98 -10.26
C ASP A 60 -4.77 -9.10 -10.06
N PHE A 61 -4.80 -7.83 -10.46
CA PHE A 61 -3.77 -6.84 -10.09
C PHE A 61 -3.53 -6.72 -8.57
N GLY A 62 -4.60 -6.70 -7.79
CA GLY A 62 -4.54 -6.66 -6.33
C GLY A 62 -3.93 -7.92 -5.73
N LEU A 63 -4.25 -9.09 -6.28
CA LEU A 63 -3.65 -10.37 -5.89
C LEU A 63 -2.15 -10.43 -6.23
N ASP A 64 -1.78 -9.93 -7.41
CA ASP A 64 -0.40 -9.84 -7.87
C ASP A 64 0.42 -8.83 -7.06
N PHE A 65 -0.19 -7.73 -6.64
CA PHE A 65 0.44 -6.78 -5.73
C PHE A 65 0.65 -7.38 -4.33
N ILE A 66 -0.23 -8.27 -3.88
CA ILE A 66 -0.06 -9.06 -2.64
C ILE A 66 1.09 -10.07 -2.81
N GLU A 67 1.17 -10.78 -3.94
CA GLU A 67 2.28 -11.68 -4.29
C GLU A 67 3.62 -10.93 -4.28
N ALA A 68 3.66 -9.71 -4.83
CA ALA A 68 4.81 -8.79 -4.79
C ALA A 68 5.12 -8.18 -3.40
N MET A 69 4.43 -8.61 -2.34
CA MET A 69 4.52 -8.08 -0.97
C MET A 69 4.28 -6.57 -0.88
N PHE A 70 3.33 -6.05 -1.66
CA PHE A 70 2.96 -4.64 -1.76
C PHE A 70 4.14 -3.74 -2.16
N LYS A 71 4.91 -4.16 -3.18
CA LYS A 71 6.01 -3.41 -3.78
C LYS A 71 5.84 -3.38 -5.30
N TRP A 72 6.15 -2.24 -5.90
CA TRP A 72 6.39 -2.14 -7.34
C TRP A 72 7.73 -2.81 -7.67
N THR A 73 7.70 -4.13 -7.87
CA THR A 73 8.87 -4.89 -8.32
C THR A 73 8.88 -4.94 -9.84
N LYS A 74 10.07 -5.10 -10.44
CA LYS A 74 10.18 -5.29 -11.90
C LYS A 74 9.25 -6.40 -12.41
N THR A 75 9.24 -7.56 -11.76
CA THR A 75 8.36 -8.69 -12.11
C THR A 75 6.87 -8.36 -12.01
N PHE A 76 6.45 -7.53 -11.05
CA PHE A 76 5.06 -7.10 -10.93
C PHE A 76 4.70 -6.06 -12.00
N CYS A 77 5.60 -5.14 -12.31
CA CYS A 77 5.45 -4.13 -13.35
C CYS A 77 5.41 -4.73 -14.77
N GLU A 78 6.21 -5.78 -15.03
CA GLU A 78 6.23 -6.50 -16.31
C GLU A 78 5.08 -7.53 -16.44
N LYS A 79 4.27 -7.74 -15.40
CA LYS A 79 3.13 -8.67 -15.43
C LYS A 79 1.95 -8.02 -16.16
N ASP A 80 1.27 -8.83 -16.95
CA ASP A 80 -0.07 -8.57 -17.50
C ASP A 80 -1.06 -9.22 -16.51
N SER A 81 -1.65 -8.41 -15.63
CA SER A 81 -2.42 -8.93 -14.50
C SER A 81 -3.86 -9.32 -14.84
N ASP A 82 -4.50 -8.67 -15.82
CA ASP A 82 -5.86 -9.02 -16.28
C ASP A 82 -5.91 -9.79 -17.60
N GLY A 83 -4.76 -10.02 -18.24
CA GLY A 83 -4.61 -10.86 -19.42
C GLY A 83 -5.00 -10.16 -20.72
N ASP A 84 -4.99 -8.82 -20.75
CA ASP A 84 -5.38 -8.05 -21.91
C ASP A 84 -4.26 -7.89 -22.97
N GLY A 85 -3.01 -8.16 -22.59
CA GLY A 85 -1.82 -8.03 -23.43
C GLY A 85 -0.98 -6.76 -23.21
N GLN A 86 -1.35 -5.90 -22.25
CA GLN A 86 -0.49 -4.82 -21.73
C GLN A 86 0.18 -5.25 -20.43
N THR A 87 1.30 -4.61 -20.07
CA THR A 87 1.87 -4.77 -18.73
C THR A 87 1.33 -3.72 -17.78
N ASN A 88 1.27 -4.06 -16.49
CA ASN A 88 0.98 -3.15 -15.38
C ASN A 88 1.78 -1.84 -15.47
N GLY A 89 3.05 -1.93 -15.92
CA GLY A 89 3.92 -0.79 -16.20
C GLY A 89 3.46 0.09 -17.37
N GLN A 90 3.06 -0.50 -18.49
CA GLN A 90 2.49 0.26 -19.61
C GLN A 90 1.24 1.01 -19.15
N GLU A 91 0.30 0.33 -18.49
CA GLU A 91 -0.97 0.95 -18.12
C GLU A 91 -0.85 2.05 -17.07
N LEU A 92 0.07 1.91 -16.12
CA LEU A 92 0.28 2.87 -15.04
C LEU A 92 1.38 3.91 -15.33
N GLY A 93 1.91 3.96 -16.55
CA GLY A 93 2.86 4.99 -16.97
C GLY A 93 4.30 4.78 -16.47
N ASP A 94 4.69 3.54 -16.22
CA ASP A 94 6.07 3.10 -15.96
C ASP A 94 6.44 1.87 -16.83
N PRO A 95 6.47 2.01 -18.17
CA PRO A 95 6.74 0.89 -19.09
C PRO A 95 8.17 0.33 -18.97
N CYS A 96 9.07 1.04 -18.27
CA CYS A 96 10.45 0.62 -18.05
C CYS A 96 10.69 0.03 -16.65
N CYS A 97 9.67 -0.02 -15.79
CA CYS A 97 9.75 -0.53 -14.43
C CYS A 97 10.82 0.18 -13.59
N GLU A 98 10.89 1.50 -13.74
CA GLU A 98 11.83 2.40 -13.09
C GLU A 98 11.27 3.03 -11.80
N PHE A 99 9.94 2.97 -11.59
CA PHE A 99 9.30 3.55 -10.42
C PHE A 99 9.73 2.84 -9.13
N GLU A 100 10.23 3.59 -8.16
CA GLU A 100 10.54 3.06 -6.83
C GLU A 100 9.97 3.99 -5.75
N PHE A 101 8.99 3.51 -5.00
CA PHE A 101 8.35 4.27 -3.94
C PHE A 101 9.37 4.83 -2.93
N ARG A 102 9.36 6.15 -2.73
CA ARG A 102 10.28 6.97 -1.92
C ARG A 102 11.74 7.05 -2.39
N ALA A 103 12.08 6.50 -3.55
CA ALA A 103 13.45 6.56 -4.10
C ALA A 103 13.47 7.16 -5.53
N ASN A 104 12.59 6.71 -6.41
CA ASN A 104 12.41 7.21 -7.77
C ASN A 104 10.91 7.19 -8.15
N GLU A 105 10.12 8.12 -7.60
CA GLU A 105 8.67 8.22 -7.90
C GLU A 105 8.40 8.91 -9.27
N LYS A 106 9.23 8.63 -10.28
CA LYS A 106 9.05 9.13 -11.64
C LYS A 106 8.12 8.20 -12.43
N VAL A 107 7.24 8.81 -13.23
CA VAL A 107 6.42 8.14 -14.23
C VAL A 107 6.69 8.78 -15.59
N ARG A 108 6.57 8.00 -16.67
CA ARG A 108 6.74 8.46 -18.06
C ARG A 108 5.53 9.27 -18.54
N TRP A 109 4.32 8.97 -18.04
CA TRP A 109 3.11 9.77 -18.25
C TRP A 109 2.15 9.71 -17.06
N THR A 110 1.20 10.66 -17.03
CA THR A 110 0.11 10.76 -16.05
C THR A 110 -1.27 10.88 -16.71
N GLU A 111 -1.32 11.00 -18.04
CA GLU A 111 -2.56 11.06 -18.83
C GLU A 111 -2.59 9.85 -19.76
N GLY A 112 -3.79 9.32 -20.04
CA GLY A 112 -3.94 8.10 -20.84
C GLY A 112 -3.58 6.80 -20.11
N VAL A 113 -3.50 6.82 -18.77
CA VAL A 113 -3.37 5.62 -17.94
C VAL A 113 -4.68 4.83 -17.87
N SER A 114 -4.59 3.52 -17.68
CA SER A 114 -5.72 2.59 -17.60
C SER A 114 -5.76 1.79 -16.30
N HIS A 115 -6.68 0.83 -16.19
CA HIS A 115 -6.95 0.07 -14.96
C HIS A 115 -6.44 -1.37 -15.14
N PRO A 116 -5.29 -1.74 -14.56
CA PRO A 116 -4.58 -3.00 -14.85
C PRO A 116 -5.19 -4.27 -14.23
N GLY A 117 -6.47 -4.20 -13.89
CA GLY A 117 -7.28 -5.27 -13.34
C GLY A 117 -8.69 -5.29 -13.95
N ASP A 118 -8.85 -4.70 -15.14
CA ASP A 118 -10.09 -4.65 -15.94
C ASP A 118 -9.72 -4.66 -17.44
N PRO A 119 -9.78 -5.82 -18.11
CA PRO A 119 -9.23 -6.02 -19.47
C PRO A 119 -10.03 -5.31 -20.56
N ALA A 120 -11.09 -4.58 -20.19
CA ALA A 120 -11.82 -3.67 -21.08
C ALA A 120 -11.21 -2.26 -21.15
N LEU A 121 -10.31 -1.89 -20.23
CA LEU A 121 -9.76 -0.55 -20.07
C LEU A 121 -8.28 -0.55 -20.45
N LYS A 122 -7.97 -0.06 -21.67
CA LYS A 122 -6.60 -0.06 -22.21
C LYS A 122 -6.01 1.34 -22.34
N SER A 123 -4.69 1.45 -22.21
CA SER A 123 -3.93 2.64 -22.57
C SER A 123 -3.65 2.65 -24.09
N ASP A 124 -3.39 3.81 -24.70
CA ASP A 124 -3.02 3.88 -26.13
C ASP A 124 -1.56 3.41 -26.30
N PRO A 125 -1.28 2.35 -27.09
CA PRO A 125 0.09 1.84 -27.29
C PRO A 125 1.11 2.88 -27.75
N LYS A 126 0.65 3.96 -28.40
CA LYS A 126 1.51 5.10 -28.79
C LYS A 126 2.23 5.77 -27.61
N LEU A 127 1.75 5.58 -26.38
CA LEU A 127 2.41 6.10 -25.18
C LEU A 127 3.77 5.42 -24.92
N TRP A 128 3.99 4.18 -25.41
CA TRP A 128 5.27 3.47 -25.33
C TRP A 128 5.88 3.08 -26.68
N GLU A 129 5.28 3.44 -27.82
CA GLU A 129 5.90 3.30 -29.14
C GLU A 129 7.25 4.05 -29.16
N GLY A 130 8.35 3.29 -29.37
CA GLY A 130 9.71 3.84 -29.44
C GLY A 130 10.40 4.05 -28.09
N ILE A 131 9.80 3.71 -26.95
CA ILE A 131 10.50 3.75 -25.65
C ILE A 131 11.51 2.60 -25.58
N VAL A 132 12.79 2.96 -25.36
CA VAL A 132 13.87 2.03 -25.04
C VAL A 132 14.19 2.17 -23.54
N CYS A 133 14.24 1.05 -22.84
CA CYS A 133 14.47 1.00 -21.39
C CYS A 133 15.88 0.52 -21.05
N GLY A 134 16.50 1.09 -20.00
CA GLY A 134 17.85 0.72 -19.56
C GLY A 134 18.92 1.74 -19.95
N ALA A 135 20.19 1.30 -19.95
CA ALA A 135 21.35 2.18 -20.12
C ALA A 135 21.47 2.85 -21.51
N ASP A 136 20.77 2.32 -22.51
CA ASP A 136 20.70 2.85 -23.87
C ASP A 136 19.61 3.93 -24.05
N ALA A 137 18.86 4.25 -22.99
CA ALA A 137 17.88 5.32 -22.98
C ALA A 137 18.60 6.69 -22.98
N VAL A 138 18.85 7.23 -24.18
CA VAL A 138 19.28 8.62 -24.34
C VAL A 138 18.17 9.54 -23.84
N GLU A 139 18.46 10.30 -22.78
CA GLU A 139 17.56 11.32 -22.25
C GLU A 139 17.26 12.36 -23.35
N PRO A 140 15.98 12.61 -23.70
CA PRO A 140 15.66 13.47 -24.83
C PRO A 140 15.99 14.93 -24.50
N GLU A 141 17.13 15.42 -25.01
CA GLU A 141 17.45 16.84 -24.95
C GLU A 141 16.35 17.66 -25.65
N ALA A 142 15.92 18.74 -24.99
CA ALA A 142 14.87 19.61 -25.50
C ALA A 142 15.26 20.19 -26.89
N PRO A 143 14.41 20.05 -27.93
CA PRO A 143 14.76 20.45 -29.27
C PRO A 143 14.92 21.97 -29.37
N LYS A 144 16.16 22.42 -29.63
CA LYS A 144 16.40 23.79 -30.09
C LYS A 144 15.84 23.93 -31.50
N VAL A 145 14.84 24.81 -31.64
CA VAL A 145 14.19 25.10 -32.92
C VAL A 145 15.22 25.66 -33.92
N ALA A 146 15.36 24.99 -35.06
CA ALA A 146 15.93 25.53 -36.29
C ALA A 146 15.07 25.05 -37.46
N GLU A 147 14.57 26.00 -38.25
CA GLU A 147 13.67 25.75 -39.38
C GLU A 147 14.40 25.24 -40.65
N PRO A 148 13.66 24.67 -41.63
CA PRO A 148 14.21 23.65 -42.52
C PRO A 148 14.74 24.19 -43.86
N VAL A 149 15.60 23.38 -44.50
CA VAL A 149 15.94 23.49 -45.93
C VAL A 149 15.82 22.09 -46.55
N ALA A 150 15.15 22.02 -47.72
CA ALA A 150 14.96 20.80 -48.52
C ALA A 150 16.28 20.41 -49.26
N THR A 151 16.42 19.32 -50.04
CA THR A 151 15.47 18.63 -50.94
C THR A 151 16.09 17.29 -51.40
N GLU A 152 15.24 16.38 -51.92
CA GLU A 152 15.55 15.27 -52.86
C GLU A 152 16.53 14.14 -52.39
N ALA A 153 16.18 12.84 -52.34
CA ALA A 153 15.43 11.92 -53.22
C ALA A 153 16.24 11.33 -54.38
N VAL A 154 16.59 10.03 -54.29
CA VAL A 154 17.00 9.15 -55.41
C VAL A 154 16.53 7.70 -55.14
N THR A 155 16.21 6.96 -56.20
CA THR A 155 15.78 5.54 -56.24
C THR A 155 16.99 4.60 -56.54
N GLU A 156 16.92 3.30 -56.86
CA GLU A 156 15.84 2.37 -57.28
C GLU A 156 16.26 0.89 -57.06
N ALA A 157 15.39 -0.06 -57.44
CA ALA A 157 15.59 -1.52 -57.57
C ALA A 157 15.75 -2.35 -56.25
N GLU A 158 14.97 -3.39 -55.95
CA GLU A 158 14.45 -4.55 -56.72
C GLU A 158 15.46 -5.72 -56.86
N ALA A 159 15.15 -6.88 -56.23
CA ALA A 159 15.03 -8.20 -56.89
C ALA A 159 14.89 -9.40 -55.90
N THR A 160 13.77 -10.14 -56.04
CA THR A 160 13.61 -11.61 -55.96
C THR A 160 14.22 -12.49 -54.83
N GLY A 161 13.38 -13.36 -54.24
CA GLY A 161 13.79 -14.63 -53.58
C GLY A 161 14.18 -15.74 -54.60
N PRO A 162 14.28 -17.05 -54.23
CA PRO A 162 13.28 -17.78 -53.41
C PRO A 162 13.84 -18.85 -52.42
N GLU A 163 12.94 -19.57 -51.72
CA GLU A 163 12.96 -21.00 -51.25
C GLU A 163 14.23 -21.64 -50.57
N ALA A 164 14.15 -22.66 -49.69
CA ALA A 164 13.11 -23.24 -48.82
C ALA A 164 13.70 -24.35 -47.88
N VAL A 165 12.88 -24.86 -46.95
CA VAL A 165 12.93 -26.16 -46.20
C VAL A 165 14.10 -26.50 -45.25
N ALA A 166 13.75 -26.96 -44.03
CA ALA A 166 14.13 -28.26 -43.43
C ALA A 166 14.54 -28.23 -41.92
N GLU A 167 13.56 -28.62 -41.09
CA GLU A 167 13.62 -29.51 -39.90
C GLU A 167 14.97 -29.86 -39.23
N LYS A 168 14.95 -29.85 -37.88
CA LYS A 168 15.21 -31.09 -37.11
C LYS A 168 14.75 -31.04 -35.64
N GLU A 169 14.10 -32.12 -35.21
CA GLU A 169 13.86 -32.49 -33.82
C GLU A 169 15.10 -33.15 -33.17
N ILE A 170 15.06 -33.32 -31.83
CA ILE A 170 15.57 -34.41 -30.95
C ILE A 170 15.54 -33.83 -29.52
N GLU A 171 14.51 -34.04 -28.70
CA GLU A 171 14.13 -35.23 -27.91
C GLU A 171 15.01 -35.55 -26.67
N LYS A 172 14.35 -35.50 -25.50
CA LYS A 172 14.47 -36.40 -24.32
C LYS A 172 15.58 -36.27 -23.25
N LYS A 173 15.14 -36.02 -22.00
CA LYS A 173 15.28 -36.85 -20.77
C LYS A 173 14.58 -36.12 -19.61
N GLU A 174 13.68 -36.71 -18.80
CA GLU A 174 13.87 -37.76 -17.76
C GLU A 174 14.91 -37.36 -16.68
N GLU A 175 14.70 -37.54 -15.37
CA GLU A 175 13.56 -38.09 -14.58
C GLU A 175 13.74 -37.77 -13.07
N THR A 176 12.65 -37.38 -12.38
CA THR A 176 12.22 -37.59 -10.95
C THR A 176 13.18 -37.41 -9.74
N VAL A 177 12.56 -37.41 -8.53
CA VAL A 177 13.07 -37.58 -7.14
C VAL A 177 13.94 -36.41 -6.57
N LEU A 178 13.73 -35.88 -5.36
CA LEU A 178 13.14 -36.42 -4.12
C LEU A 178 12.24 -35.43 -3.35
N GLN A 179 11.28 -36.01 -2.61
CA GLN A 179 10.48 -35.38 -1.58
C GLN A 179 11.18 -35.54 -0.21
N ALA A 180 11.27 -34.49 0.60
CA ALA A 180 11.66 -34.57 2.01
C ALA A 180 10.93 -33.50 2.83
N ALA A 181 10.50 -33.84 4.04
CA ALA A 181 9.58 -33.04 4.84
C ALA A 181 10.10 -32.79 6.27
N VAL A 182 9.32 -32.03 7.03
CA VAL A 182 9.34 -31.89 8.50
C VAL A 182 10.33 -30.87 9.11
N GLN A 183 9.74 -29.75 9.53
CA GLN A 183 9.89 -29.02 10.80
C GLN A 183 11.21 -29.12 11.60
N GLY A 184 11.72 -27.94 12.00
CA GLY A 184 12.69 -27.79 13.07
C GLY A 184 12.75 -26.35 13.61
N GLU A 185 11.96 -26.03 14.63
CA GLU A 185 12.21 -24.85 15.47
C GLU A 185 13.30 -25.17 16.51
N ALA A 186 14.33 -24.33 16.62
CA ALA A 186 14.94 -23.92 17.90
C ALA A 186 16.04 -22.88 17.65
N GLY A 187 15.88 -21.69 18.25
CA GLY A 187 16.69 -20.52 17.93
C GLY A 187 18.16 -20.55 18.34
N THR A 188 18.90 -19.58 17.79
CA THR A 188 20.12 -19.04 18.41
C THR A 188 19.95 -17.53 18.56
N GLN A 189 20.14 -17.04 19.78
CA GLN A 189 20.27 -15.61 20.06
C GLN A 189 21.59 -15.09 19.49
N GLN A 190 21.57 -14.03 18.70
CA GLN A 190 22.78 -13.23 18.48
C GLN A 190 22.44 -11.74 18.41
N GLU A 191 22.99 -10.98 19.36
CA GLU A 191 22.87 -9.53 19.39
C GLU A 191 23.50 -8.91 18.13
N LYS A 192 22.72 -8.12 17.39
CA LYS A 192 23.26 -7.04 16.58
C LYS A 192 22.62 -5.72 17.00
N LYS A 193 23.51 -4.82 17.41
CA LYS A 193 23.22 -3.49 17.93
C LYS A 193 22.94 -2.51 16.77
N LEU A 194 22.21 -1.44 17.10
CA LEU A 194 21.95 -0.20 16.32
C LEU A 194 20.75 -0.14 15.35
N THR A 195 19.97 0.92 15.57
CA THR A 195 19.20 1.73 14.60
C THR A 195 18.08 1.09 13.76
N ALA A 196 16.92 0.89 14.40
CA ALA A 196 15.61 0.94 13.74
C ALA A 196 14.56 1.54 14.72
N GLY A 197 14.52 2.88 14.82
CA GLY A 197 13.51 3.59 15.63
C GLY A 197 12.19 3.73 14.86
N ALA A 198 11.06 3.49 15.55
CA ALA A 198 9.69 3.46 15.01
C ALA A 198 9.47 2.36 13.93
N PRO A 199 9.03 1.16 14.37
CA PRO A 199 7.59 1.03 14.71
C PRO A 199 7.30 0.56 16.14
N ALA A 200 8.25 -0.08 16.83
CA ALA A 200 8.03 -0.65 18.18
C ALA A 200 7.69 0.40 19.26
N LEU A 201 8.06 1.67 19.05
CA LEU A 201 7.80 2.76 19.99
C LEU A 201 6.31 3.09 20.11
N HIS A 202 5.52 2.99 19.03
CA HIS A 202 4.10 3.34 19.07
C HIS A 202 3.28 2.32 19.87
N ALA A 203 3.56 1.02 19.72
CA ALA A 203 2.92 -0.03 20.52
C ALA A 203 3.23 0.13 22.03
N SER A 204 4.48 0.44 22.37
CA SER A 204 4.90 0.67 23.76
C SER A 204 4.28 1.93 24.39
N VAL A 205 4.23 3.04 23.64
CA VAL A 205 3.61 4.30 24.10
C VAL A 205 2.08 4.13 24.28
N MET A 206 1.40 3.40 23.39
CA MET A 206 -0.04 3.15 23.54
C MET A 206 -0.36 2.23 24.73
N LEU A 207 0.38 1.13 24.92
CA LEU A 207 0.19 0.24 26.07
C LEU A 207 0.48 0.95 27.40
N SER A 208 1.51 1.81 27.45
CA SER A 208 1.80 2.61 28.65
C SER A 208 0.75 3.71 28.90
N ALA A 209 0.21 4.36 27.86
CA ALA A 209 -0.91 5.30 28.00
C ALA A 209 -2.19 4.62 28.55
N ILE A 210 -2.50 3.41 28.08
CA ILE A 210 -3.63 2.60 28.60
C ILE A 210 -3.37 2.21 30.06
N ALA A 211 -2.16 1.75 30.41
CA ALA A 211 -1.82 1.41 31.78
C ALA A 211 -1.90 2.62 32.74
N LEU A 212 -1.41 3.79 32.32
CA LEU A 212 -1.46 5.02 33.11
C LEU A 212 -2.89 5.55 33.30
N THR A 213 -3.75 5.46 32.27
CA THR A 213 -5.15 5.87 32.38
C THR A 213 -5.95 4.92 33.29
N VAL A 214 -5.75 3.61 33.19
CA VAL A 214 -6.34 2.62 34.12
C VAL A 214 -5.86 2.86 35.56
N MET A 215 -4.57 3.13 35.77
CA MET A 215 -4.03 3.45 37.09
C MET A 215 -4.59 4.76 37.66
N ALA A 216 -4.75 5.80 36.83
CA ALA A 216 -5.37 7.06 37.25
C ALA A 216 -6.83 6.85 37.69
N ILE A 217 -7.62 6.08 36.92
CA ILE A 217 -9.00 5.72 37.26
C ILE A 217 -9.04 4.95 38.58
N TYR A 218 -8.20 3.92 38.74
CA TYR A 218 -8.09 3.13 39.97
C TYR A 218 -7.78 3.99 41.20
N VAL A 219 -6.80 4.90 41.09
CA VAL A 219 -6.43 5.82 42.18
C VAL A 219 -7.56 6.79 42.53
N VAL A 220 -8.31 7.30 41.56
CA VAL A 220 -9.48 8.17 41.80
C VAL A 220 -10.61 7.40 42.48
N VAL A 221 -10.91 6.17 42.05
CA VAL A 221 -11.91 5.29 42.67
C VAL A 221 -11.51 5.01 44.12
N MET A 222 -10.29 4.52 44.35
CA MET A 222 -9.77 4.17 45.69
C MET A 222 -9.71 5.37 46.65
N ARG A 223 -9.28 6.56 46.18
CA ARG A 223 -9.30 7.79 46.99
C ARG A 223 -10.73 8.23 47.33
N SER A 224 -11.67 8.10 46.39
CA SER A 224 -13.08 8.44 46.65
C SER A 224 -13.76 7.44 47.61
N GLY A 225 -13.40 6.15 47.54
CA GLY A 225 -13.85 5.12 48.48
C GLY A 225 -13.35 5.35 49.92
N ARG A 226 -12.08 5.75 50.10
CA ARG A 226 -11.56 6.12 51.43
C ARG A 226 -12.26 7.37 52.00
N ARG A 227 -12.45 8.41 51.19
CA ARG A 227 -13.08 9.68 51.63
C ARG A 227 -14.56 9.50 52.00
N SER A 228 -15.25 8.50 51.46
CA SER A 228 -16.63 8.18 51.83
C SER A 228 -16.76 7.35 53.13
N ARG A 229 -15.67 6.79 53.65
CA ARG A 229 -15.65 6.01 54.91
C ARG A 229 -15.25 6.83 56.15
N SER A 230 -14.89 8.10 55.98
CA SER A 230 -14.36 8.97 57.05
C SER A 230 -15.34 10.05 57.53
N LEU A 231 -16.65 9.87 57.34
CA LEU A 231 -17.67 10.77 57.89
C LEU A 231 -18.07 10.32 59.30
N PRO A 232 -17.88 11.13 60.35
CA PRO A 232 -18.24 10.74 61.71
C PRO A 232 -19.76 10.69 61.88
N ILE A 233 -20.25 9.58 62.44
CA ILE A 233 -21.68 9.35 62.68
C ILE A 233 -22.15 10.24 63.83
N PHE A 234 -22.73 11.40 63.51
CA PHE A 234 -23.27 12.31 64.52
C PHE A 234 -24.60 11.80 65.08
N ARG A 235 -24.48 11.14 66.23
CA ARG A 235 -25.47 10.89 67.30
C ARG A 235 -26.83 11.60 67.11
N GLN A 236 -27.84 10.85 66.66
CA GLN A 236 -29.18 11.38 66.46
C GLN A 236 -29.82 11.79 67.80
N GLN A 237 -30.14 13.08 67.91
CA GLN A 237 -30.64 13.72 69.12
C GLN A 237 -32.12 13.35 69.36
N ARG A 238 -32.39 12.34 70.20
CA ARG A 238 -33.76 12.07 70.69
C ARG A 238 -34.21 13.19 71.63
N ARG A 239 -35.00 14.13 71.12
CA ARG A 239 -36.01 14.86 71.89
C ARG A 239 -37.33 14.81 71.11
N GLY A 240 -38.24 13.95 71.56
CA GLY A 240 -39.64 13.98 71.14
C GLY A 240 -40.42 15.07 71.88
N PRO A 241 -41.63 15.43 71.41
CA PRO A 241 -42.42 16.51 71.99
C PRO A 241 -43.33 16.06 73.15
N LYS A 242 -43.67 17.04 74.00
CA LYS A 242 -44.50 16.98 75.21
C LYS A 242 -43.81 16.41 76.45
#